data_AF-A0A7X8EV99-F1
#
_entry.id   AF-A0A7X8EV99-F1
#
_cell.length_a   1.000
_cell.length_b   1.000
_cell.length_c   1.000
_cell.angle_alpha   90.00
_cell.angle_beta   90.00
_cell.angle_gamma   90.00
#
_symmetry.space_group_name_H-M   'P 1'
#
loop_
_entity.id
_entity.type
_entity.pdbx_description
1 polymer ?
#
loop_
_entity_poly.entity_id
_entity_poly.type
_entity_poly.pdbx_seq_one_letter_code
_entity_poly.pdbx_strand_id
1 'polypeptide(L)'
;MYDDVSAQRTKKFIQKLKHTTGQYAGQNFTLQDWQYEKIIKPLYGTLNKDGTRQYRTCLVMLPRKNGKTTLAASIALYHLFADHELGGQIYSAATDRDQASLVFNEAAQMVRTNPFLSARCKIIDSQKRIVNYRTNSFYRAISADVASAHGYNASCVIYDELHAAANRELFDVLSTSMGARKQPLLFIISTAGYDRNSILWEQYSYAKKILKKVVKDKTFLPVVYEATEKDNWEDEKVW
;
A
#
# COMPACT_ATOMS: atom_id res chain seq x y z
N MET A 1 -3.55 -5.75 -20.35
CA MET A 1 -4.48 -4.86 -21.09
C MET A 1 -4.77 -3.68 -20.16
N TYR A 2 -4.84 -2.46 -20.69
CA TYR A 2 -5.22 -1.31 -19.88
C TYR A 2 -6.75 -1.16 -19.87
N ASP A 3 -7.33 -1.01 -18.69
CA ASP A 3 -8.76 -0.77 -18.46
C ASP A 3 -8.94 0.53 -17.66
N ASP A 4 -9.40 1.59 -18.34
CA ASP A 4 -9.59 2.89 -17.70
C ASP A 4 -10.70 2.85 -16.65
N VAL A 5 -11.73 2.03 -16.85
CA VAL A 5 -12.88 1.95 -15.94
C VAL A 5 -12.45 1.50 -14.55
N SER A 6 -11.60 0.48 -14.45
CA SER A 6 -11.06 -0.02 -13.18
C SER A 6 -10.15 1.01 -12.48
N ALA A 7 -9.30 1.70 -13.23
CA ALA A 7 -8.47 2.79 -12.69
C ALA A 7 -9.34 3.94 -12.15
N GLN A 8 -10.34 4.39 -12.92
CA GLN A 8 -11.24 5.46 -12.52
C GLN A 8 -12.14 5.07 -11.34
N ARG A 9 -12.57 3.81 -11.25
CA ARG A 9 -13.33 3.30 -10.09
C ARG A 9 -12.52 3.48 -8.81
N THR A 10 -11.24 3.11 -8.86
CA THR A 10 -10.33 3.25 -7.71
C THR A 10 -10.11 4.72 -7.36
N LYS A 11 -9.83 5.58 -8.36
CA LYS A 11 -9.70 7.03 -8.16
C LYS A 11 -10.94 7.63 -7.49
N LYS A 12 -12.13 7.33 -8.02
CA LYS A 12 -13.41 7.81 -7.48
C LYS A 12 -13.68 7.31 -6.06
N PHE A 13 -13.26 6.10 -5.71
CA PHE A 13 -13.35 5.61 -4.35
C PHE A 13 -12.46 6.44 -3.41
N ILE A 14 -11.19 6.63 -3.77
CA ILE A 14 -10.21 7.36 -2.95
C ILE A 14 -10.64 8.82 -2.77
N GLN A 15 -11.14 9.48 -3.82
CA GLN A 15 -11.62 10.86 -3.76
C GLN A 15 -12.86 11.07 -2.89
N LYS A 16 -13.57 10.00 -2.50
CA LYS A 16 -14.67 10.04 -1.52
C LYS A 16 -14.20 9.87 -0.08
N LEU A 17 -12.92 9.56 0.14
CA LEU A 17 -12.30 9.62 1.45
C LEU A 17 -11.92 11.07 1.76
N LYS A 18 -11.70 11.37 3.04
CA LYS A 18 -11.31 12.69 3.49
C LYS A 18 -9.93 12.66 4.10
N HIS A 19 -9.18 13.73 3.94
CA HIS A 19 -7.99 13.98 4.76
C HIS A 19 -8.39 14.04 6.23
N THR A 20 -7.61 13.41 7.09
CA THR A 20 -7.95 13.29 8.51
C THR A 20 -7.12 14.19 9.42
N THR A 21 -6.02 14.76 8.91
CA THR A 21 -5.04 15.53 9.68
C THR A 21 -4.55 16.78 8.93
N GLY A 22 -4.00 17.73 9.69
CA GLY A 22 -3.38 18.96 9.16
C GLY A 22 -4.37 19.96 8.57
N GLN A 23 -3.84 20.90 7.78
CA GLN A 23 -4.62 22.00 7.16
C GLN A 23 -5.73 21.55 6.20
N TYR A 24 -5.66 20.29 5.75
CA TYR A 24 -6.63 19.72 4.81
C TYR A 24 -7.70 18.85 5.51
N ALA A 25 -7.67 18.72 6.84
CA ALA A 25 -8.61 17.89 7.58
C ALA A 25 -10.07 18.19 7.21
N GLY A 26 -10.84 17.15 6.91
CA GLY A 26 -12.25 17.24 6.50
C GLY A 26 -12.48 17.51 5.00
N GLN A 27 -11.44 17.90 4.25
CA GLN A 27 -11.50 18.04 2.80
C GLN A 27 -11.37 16.68 2.10
N ASN A 28 -11.90 16.56 0.89
CA ASN A 28 -11.81 15.34 0.10
C ASN A 28 -10.34 15.03 -0.25
N PHE A 29 -9.95 13.76 -0.15
CA PHE A 29 -8.61 13.32 -0.51
C PHE A 29 -8.43 13.32 -2.03
N THR A 30 -7.90 14.41 -2.55
CA THR A 30 -7.59 14.53 -3.98
C THR A 30 -6.21 13.96 -4.23
N LEU A 31 -6.14 12.89 -5.01
CA LEU A 31 -4.87 12.31 -5.45
C LEU A 31 -4.09 13.34 -6.26
N GLN A 32 -2.82 13.54 -5.91
CA GLN A 32 -1.89 14.30 -6.74
C GLN A 32 -1.63 13.53 -8.04
N ASP A 33 -1.23 14.24 -9.10
CA ASP A 33 -1.03 13.66 -10.43
C ASP A 33 -0.10 12.46 -10.40
N TRP A 34 1.00 12.54 -9.65
CA TRP A 34 1.93 11.42 -9.53
C TRP A 34 1.33 10.22 -8.78
N GLN A 35 0.53 10.44 -7.73
CA GLN A 35 -0.15 9.36 -7.00
C GLN A 35 -1.13 8.62 -7.94
N TYR A 36 -1.83 9.36 -8.78
CA TYR A 36 -2.74 8.76 -9.75
C TYR A 36 -2.00 8.10 -10.92
N GLU A 37 -1.22 8.87 -11.68
CA GLU A 37 -0.62 8.44 -12.95
C GLU A 37 0.49 7.40 -12.76
N LYS A 38 1.24 7.43 -11.66
CA LYS A 38 2.37 6.50 -11.43
C LYS A 38 2.00 5.32 -10.56
N ILE A 39 0.97 5.43 -9.71
CA ILE A 39 0.59 4.35 -8.78
C ILE A 39 -0.81 3.83 -9.10
N ILE A 40 -1.86 4.61 -8.81
CA ILE A 40 -3.24 4.08 -8.84
C ILE A 40 -3.65 3.60 -10.23
N LYS A 41 -3.39 4.40 -11.26
CA LYS A 41 -3.74 4.10 -12.65
C LYS A 41 -3.05 2.84 -13.17
N PRO A 42 -1.71 2.68 -13.10
CA PRO A 42 -1.08 1.43 -13.54
C PRO A 42 -1.47 0.26 -12.65
N LEU A 43 -1.54 0.44 -11.32
CA LEU A 43 -1.78 -0.64 -10.36
C LEU A 43 -3.17 -1.28 -10.51
N TYR A 44 -4.20 -0.47 -10.74
CA TYR A 44 -5.59 -0.96 -10.83
C TYR A 44 -6.16 -0.92 -12.26
N GLY A 45 -5.50 -0.25 -13.20
CA GLY A 45 -5.89 -0.22 -14.61
C GLY A 45 -5.17 -1.24 -15.48
N THR A 46 -4.03 -1.80 -15.04
CA THR A 46 -3.33 -2.84 -15.84
C THR A 46 -3.81 -4.23 -15.42
N LEU A 47 -4.61 -4.85 -16.29
CA LEU A 47 -5.24 -6.16 -16.03
C LEU A 47 -4.69 -7.27 -16.93
N ASN A 48 -4.72 -8.50 -16.41
CA ASN A 48 -4.56 -9.72 -17.19
C ASN A 48 -5.75 -9.94 -18.12
N LYS A 49 -5.63 -10.89 -19.05
CA LYS A 49 -6.71 -11.22 -20.00
C LYS A 49 -7.99 -11.72 -19.30
N ASP A 50 -7.85 -12.34 -18.13
CA ASP A 50 -8.95 -12.85 -17.32
C ASP A 50 -9.54 -11.79 -16.35
N GLY A 51 -9.14 -10.53 -16.53
CA GLY A 51 -9.64 -9.39 -15.75
C GLY A 51 -9.01 -9.19 -14.38
N THR A 52 -8.03 -10.02 -13.97
CA THR A 52 -7.36 -9.83 -12.68
C THR A 52 -6.29 -8.75 -12.74
N ARG A 53 -5.95 -8.14 -11.60
CA ARG A 53 -4.80 -7.24 -11.48
C ARG A 53 -3.53 -7.91 -12.00
N GLN A 54 -2.79 -7.22 -12.88
CA GLN A 54 -1.50 -7.72 -13.39
C GLN A 54 -0.39 -7.49 -12.37
N TYR A 55 -0.28 -6.27 -11.83
CA TYR A 55 0.73 -5.93 -10.82
C TYR A 55 0.32 -6.47 -9.46
N ARG A 56 1.11 -7.40 -8.93
CA ARG A 56 0.94 -8.04 -7.63
C ARG A 56 1.86 -7.47 -6.57
N THR A 57 2.95 -6.83 -6.99
CA THR A 57 3.86 -6.09 -6.11
C THR A 57 4.03 -4.68 -6.64
N CYS A 58 3.97 -3.69 -5.78
CA CYS A 58 4.31 -2.31 -6.12
C CYS A 58 5.27 -1.76 -5.07
N LEU A 59 6.45 -1.33 -5.52
CA LEU A 59 7.43 -0.66 -4.67
C LEU A 59 7.39 0.83 -4.93
N VAL A 60 7.11 1.61 -3.89
CA VAL A 60 7.05 3.06 -3.92
C VAL A 60 8.18 3.62 -3.05
N MET A 61 9.22 4.14 -3.71
CA MET A 61 10.35 4.83 -3.08
C MET A 61 10.19 6.33 -3.23
N LEU A 62 10.02 7.02 -2.11
CA LEU A 62 9.78 8.47 -2.06
C LEU A 62 10.48 9.09 -0.85
N PRO A 63 10.85 10.38 -0.89
CA PRO A 63 11.32 11.11 0.29
C PRO A 63 10.21 11.33 1.32
N ARG A 64 10.57 11.68 2.57
CA ARG A 64 9.62 11.85 3.69
C ARG A 64 8.56 12.94 3.39
N LYS A 65 7.45 12.92 4.14
CA LYS A 65 6.36 13.92 4.09
C LYS A 65 5.55 14.03 2.78
N ASN A 66 5.54 13.00 1.94
CA ASN A 66 4.82 12.98 0.66
C ASN A 66 3.39 12.38 0.71
N GLY A 67 2.73 12.38 1.88
CA GLY A 67 1.36 11.86 2.02
C GLY A 67 1.20 10.35 1.80
N LYS A 68 2.29 9.59 2.00
CA LYS A 68 2.34 8.13 1.82
C LYS A 68 1.36 7.37 2.70
N THR A 69 1.28 7.71 3.98
CA THR A 69 0.40 7.05 4.96
C THR A 69 -1.08 7.21 4.60
N THR A 70 -1.47 8.39 4.11
CA THR A 70 -2.85 8.64 3.61
C THR A 70 -3.17 7.79 2.38
N LEU A 71 -2.22 7.65 1.46
CA LEU A 71 -2.35 6.77 0.29
C LEU A 71 -2.44 5.29 0.69
N ALA A 72 -1.58 4.84 1.62
CA ALA A 72 -1.59 3.51 2.21
C ALA A 72 -2.96 3.17 2.83
N ALA A 73 -3.46 4.05 3.71
CA ALA A 73 -4.76 3.90 4.33
C ALA A 73 -5.89 3.82 3.29
N SER A 74 -5.83 4.65 2.25
CA SER A 74 -6.82 4.65 1.17
C SER A 74 -6.83 3.36 0.35
N ILE A 75 -5.65 2.79 0.07
CA ILE A 75 -5.50 1.48 -0.57
C ILE A 75 -6.05 0.37 0.32
N ALA A 76 -5.75 0.39 1.62
CA ALA A 76 -6.29 -0.59 2.57
C ALA A 76 -7.83 -0.59 2.57
N LEU A 77 -8.44 0.61 2.61
CA LEU A 77 -9.89 0.77 2.58
C LEU A 77 -10.49 0.37 1.23
N TYR A 78 -9.81 0.65 0.11
CA TYR A 78 -10.25 0.19 -1.20
C TYR A 78 -10.31 -1.34 -1.25
N HIS A 79 -9.28 -2.03 -0.77
CA HIS A 79 -9.29 -3.48 -0.67
C HIS A 79 -10.36 -4.04 0.27
N LEU A 80 -10.66 -3.33 1.37
CA LEU A 80 -11.69 -3.74 2.32
C LEU A 80 -13.12 -3.59 1.77
N PHE A 81 -13.37 -2.61 0.90
CA PHE A 81 -14.73 -2.22 0.51
C PHE A 81 -15.06 -2.33 -0.98
N ALA A 82 -14.06 -2.29 -1.87
CA ALA A 82 -14.27 -2.02 -3.29
C ALA A 82 -13.39 -2.84 -4.25
N ASP A 83 -12.48 -3.68 -3.76
CA ASP A 83 -11.66 -4.57 -4.61
C ASP A 83 -12.36 -5.88 -5.01
N HIS A 84 -13.60 -6.07 -4.54
CA HIS A 84 -14.46 -7.23 -4.83
C HIS A 84 -13.92 -8.60 -4.38
N GLU A 85 -12.96 -8.61 -3.45
CA GLU A 85 -12.48 -9.82 -2.80
C GLU A 85 -13.37 -10.20 -1.61
N LEU A 86 -13.98 -11.39 -1.67
CA LEU A 86 -14.70 -11.98 -0.52
C LEU A 86 -13.71 -12.64 0.44
N GLY A 87 -13.94 -12.47 1.75
CA GLY A 87 -13.04 -12.97 2.77
C GLY A 87 -11.65 -12.35 2.71
N GLY A 88 -11.53 -11.12 2.19
CA GLY A 88 -10.27 -10.42 2.00
C GLY A 88 -9.61 -10.12 3.35
N GLN A 89 -8.32 -10.47 3.48
CA GLN A 89 -7.52 -10.14 4.65
C GLN A 89 -6.50 -9.08 4.24
N ILE A 90 -6.68 -7.87 4.76
CA ILE A 90 -5.85 -6.72 4.48
C ILE A 90 -4.96 -6.47 5.70
N TYR A 91 -3.66 -6.38 5.49
CA TYR A 91 -2.70 -6.10 6.54
C TYR A 91 -1.89 -4.84 6.24
N SER A 92 -1.73 -3.97 7.23
CA SER A 92 -0.62 -3.01 7.23
C SER A 92 0.46 -3.52 8.18
N ALA A 93 1.70 -3.46 7.74
CA ALA A 93 2.86 -3.93 8.46
C ALA A 93 3.91 -2.82 8.51
N ALA A 94 4.58 -2.71 9.65
CA ALA A 94 5.75 -1.87 9.84
C ALA A 94 6.66 -2.55 10.88
N THR A 95 7.90 -2.08 11.00
CA THR A 95 8.85 -2.61 12.00
C THR A 95 8.32 -2.47 13.41
N ASP A 96 7.75 -1.31 13.73
CA ASP A 96 7.26 -0.98 15.06
C ASP A 96 5.73 -0.84 15.11
N ARG A 97 5.14 -1.18 16.26
CA ARG A 97 3.70 -1.17 16.47
C ARG A 97 3.09 0.23 16.37
N ASP A 98 3.81 1.27 16.77
CA ASP A 98 3.34 2.65 16.66
C ASP A 98 3.28 3.07 15.20
N GLN A 99 4.28 2.69 14.40
CA GLN A 99 4.28 2.95 12.94
C GLN A 99 3.13 2.19 12.25
N ALA A 100 2.94 0.91 12.56
CA ALA A 100 1.83 0.14 12.01
C ALA A 100 0.46 0.76 12.40
N SER A 101 0.38 1.36 13.59
CA SER A 101 -0.82 2.04 14.08
C SER A 101 -1.13 3.33 13.32
N LEU A 102 -0.16 4.01 12.71
CA LEU A 102 -0.39 5.25 11.95
C LEU A 102 -1.33 5.01 10.76
N VAL A 103 -1.04 4.00 9.93
CA VAL A 103 -1.88 3.63 8.78
C VAL A 103 -3.28 3.22 9.25
N PHE A 104 -3.38 2.50 10.38
CA PHE A 104 -4.68 2.13 10.94
C PHE A 104 -5.47 3.33 11.45
N ASN A 105 -4.84 4.23 12.21
CA ASN A 105 -5.53 5.37 12.78
C ASN A 105 -6.07 6.28 11.67
N GLU A 106 -5.28 6.50 10.61
CA GLU A 106 -5.71 7.23 9.41
C GLU A 106 -6.92 6.54 8.74
N ALA A 107 -6.84 5.24 8.47
CA ALA A 107 -7.93 4.48 7.85
C ALA A 107 -9.20 4.47 8.70
N ALA A 108 -9.07 4.27 10.02
CA ALA A 108 -10.18 4.29 10.96
C ALA A 108 -10.85 5.67 10.99
N GLN A 109 -10.07 6.75 10.95
CA GLN A 109 -10.61 8.10 10.93
C GLN A 109 -11.30 8.45 9.60
N MET A 110 -10.77 8.00 8.47
CA MET A 110 -11.46 8.09 7.17
C MET A 110 -12.81 7.37 7.19
N VAL A 111 -12.89 6.20 7.83
CA VAL A 111 -14.13 5.44 7.99
C VAL A 111 -15.11 6.17 8.91
N ARG A 112 -14.67 6.66 10.08
CA ARG A 112 -15.53 7.39 11.03
C ARG A 112 -16.16 8.64 10.41
N THR A 113 -15.42 9.34 9.55
CA THR A 113 -15.86 10.57 8.89
C THR A 113 -16.70 10.33 7.63
N ASN A 114 -16.87 9.07 7.20
CA ASN A 114 -17.67 8.69 6.05
C ASN A 114 -18.89 7.83 6.49
N PRO A 115 -20.11 8.41 6.55
CA PRO A 115 -21.31 7.69 6.99
C PRO A 115 -21.62 6.40 6.22
N PHE A 116 -21.25 6.34 4.94
CA PHE A 116 -21.49 5.14 4.12
C PHE A 116 -20.55 4.00 4.47
N LEU A 117 -19.29 4.31 4.82
CA LEU A 117 -18.32 3.31 5.23
C LEU A 117 -18.55 2.86 6.67
N SER A 118 -18.80 3.81 7.59
CA SER A 118 -19.05 3.50 9.00
C SER A 118 -20.28 2.61 9.20
N ALA A 119 -21.33 2.78 8.37
CA ALA A 119 -22.50 1.91 8.40
C ALA A 119 -22.25 0.47 7.87
N ARG A 120 -21.11 0.22 7.20
CA ARG A 120 -20.79 -1.07 6.57
C ARG A 120 -19.73 -1.87 7.31
N CYS A 121 -19.10 -1.31 8.33
CA CYS A 121 -18.04 -1.99 9.06
C CYS A 121 -18.11 -1.75 10.56
N LYS A 122 -17.29 -2.51 11.30
CA LYS A 122 -17.03 -2.29 12.71
C LYS A 122 -15.54 -2.02 12.90
N ILE A 123 -15.24 -0.89 13.53
CA ILE A 123 -13.88 -0.55 13.96
C ILE A 123 -13.67 -1.14 15.36
N ILE A 124 -12.55 -1.81 15.57
CA ILE A 124 -12.11 -2.40 16.84
C ILE A 124 -10.73 -1.84 17.14
N ASP A 125 -10.69 -0.67 17.78
CA ASP A 125 -9.46 0.10 18.01
C ASP A 125 -8.42 -0.65 18.84
N SER A 126 -8.86 -1.39 19.86
CA SER A 126 -7.97 -2.19 20.73
C SER A 126 -7.19 -3.25 19.97
N GLN A 127 -7.75 -3.75 18.86
CA GLN A 127 -7.12 -4.74 17.99
C GLN A 127 -6.51 -4.13 16.72
N LYS A 128 -6.61 -2.80 16.57
CA LYS A 128 -6.24 -2.08 15.34
C LYS A 128 -6.84 -2.76 14.10
N ARG A 129 -8.15 -3.06 14.17
CA ARG A 129 -8.88 -3.85 13.17
C ARG A 129 -10.15 -3.14 12.68
N ILE A 130 -10.45 -3.27 11.39
CA ILE A 130 -11.74 -2.86 10.79
C ILE A 130 -12.35 -4.08 10.10
N VAL A 131 -13.59 -4.43 10.43
CA VAL A 131 -14.27 -5.62 9.91
C VAL A 131 -15.45 -5.23 9.05
N ASN A 132 -15.48 -5.71 7.81
CA ASN A 132 -16.63 -5.62 6.91
C ASN A 132 -17.35 -6.98 6.88
N TYR A 133 -18.42 -7.09 7.68
CA TYR A 133 -19.16 -8.35 7.84
C TYR A 133 -19.88 -8.79 6.55
N ARG A 134 -20.20 -7.87 5.64
CA ARG A 134 -20.93 -8.21 4.40
C ARG A 134 -20.10 -9.07 3.46
N THR A 135 -18.79 -8.82 3.40
CA THR A 135 -17.87 -9.58 2.57
C THR A 135 -17.03 -10.57 3.38
N ASN A 136 -17.24 -10.65 4.70
CA ASN A 136 -16.38 -11.35 5.65
C ASN A 136 -14.89 -10.92 5.55
N SER A 137 -14.64 -9.67 5.14
CA SER A 137 -13.29 -9.13 4.97
C SER A 137 -12.88 -8.31 6.19
N PHE A 138 -11.58 -8.19 6.44
CA PHE A 138 -11.06 -7.31 7.48
C PHE A 138 -9.74 -6.67 7.10
N TYR A 139 -9.50 -5.51 7.70
CA TYR A 139 -8.21 -4.85 7.76
C TYR A 139 -7.65 -4.95 9.18
N ARG A 140 -6.34 -5.21 9.33
CA ARG A 140 -5.65 -5.24 10.63
C ARG A 140 -4.22 -4.69 10.49
N ALA A 141 -3.80 -3.82 11.41
CA ALA A 141 -2.39 -3.48 11.54
C ALA A 141 -1.64 -4.55 12.36
N ILE A 142 -0.45 -4.93 11.90
CA ILE A 142 0.41 -5.94 12.50
C ILE A 142 1.84 -5.42 12.64
N SER A 143 2.52 -5.81 13.71
CA SER A 143 3.96 -5.60 13.91
C SER A 143 4.71 -6.92 13.70
N ALA A 144 6.05 -6.84 13.65
CA ALA A 144 6.92 -8.01 13.50
C ALA A 144 6.63 -9.10 14.55
N ASP A 145 6.49 -8.72 15.82
CA ASP A 145 6.26 -9.66 16.94
C ASP A 145 4.99 -10.49 16.82
N VAL A 146 3.97 -9.96 16.12
CA VAL A 146 2.65 -10.61 15.98
C VAL A 146 2.62 -11.60 14.82
N ALA A 147 3.54 -11.47 13.85
CA ALA A 147 3.49 -12.23 12.61
C ALA A 147 4.00 -13.67 12.72
N SER A 148 4.87 -13.94 13.68
CA SER A 148 5.46 -15.28 13.91
C SER A 148 4.43 -16.34 14.34
N ALA A 149 3.20 -15.95 14.69
CA ALA A 149 2.18 -16.83 15.28
C ALA A 149 1.03 -17.28 14.35
N HIS A 150 1.02 -16.93 13.06
CA HIS A 150 -0.22 -16.98 12.27
C HIS A 150 -0.10 -17.51 10.83
N GLY A 151 -1.01 -18.42 10.44
CA GLY A 151 -1.26 -18.86 9.07
C GLY A 151 -2.13 -17.86 8.30
N TYR A 152 -1.55 -16.73 7.91
CA TYR A 152 -2.26 -15.67 7.19
C TYR A 152 -2.72 -16.11 5.80
N ASN A 153 -3.77 -15.46 5.29
CA ASN A 153 -4.21 -15.59 3.90
C ASN A 153 -4.51 -14.21 3.31
N ALA A 154 -3.45 -13.40 3.18
CA ALA A 154 -3.54 -11.99 2.84
C ALA A 154 -3.95 -11.77 1.37
N SER A 155 -4.96 -10.93 1.15
CA SER A 155 -5.32 -10.42 -0.17
C SER A 155 -4.65 -9.08 -0.48
N CYS A 156 -4.27 -8.33 0.55
CA CYS A 156 -3.50 -7.10 0.42
C CYS A 156 -2.58 -6.93 1.62
N VAL A 157 -1.31 -6.64 1.37
CA VAL A 157 -0.32 -6.31 2.37
C VAL A 157 0.24 -4.95 2.02
N ILE A 158 0.20 -4.02 2.96
CA ILE A 158 0.87 -2.73 2.87
C ILE A 158 2.03 -2.76 3.83
N TYR A 159 3.25 -2.74 3.31
CA TYR A 159 4.45 -2.69 4.13
C TYR A 159 4.97 -1.25 4.10
N ASP A 160 4.78 -0.52 5.19
CA ASP A 160 5.24 0.86 5.32
C ASP A 160 6.62 0.90 5.99
N GLU A 161 7.46 1.82 5.53
CA GLU A 161 8.84 2.01 5.97
C GLU A 161 9.70 0.73 5.96
N LEU A 162 9.71 0.00 4.83
CA LEU A 162 10.51 -1.23 4.69
C LEU A 162 12.01 -1.03 4.96
N HIS A 163 12.56 0.18 4.76
CA HIS A 163 13.95 0.50 5.13
C HIS A 163 14.28 0.26 6.60
N ALA A 164 13.26 0.33 7.48
CA ALA A 164 13.43 0.16 8.91
C ALA A 164 13.28 -1.31 9.34
N ALA A 165 13.00 -2.25 8.42
CA ALA A 165 12.82 -3.65 8.77
C ALA A 165 14.13 -4.24 9.31
N ALA A 166 14.11 -4.77 10.53
CA ALA A 166 15.29 -5.35 11.17
C ALA A 166 15.79 -6.62 10.47
N ASN A 167 14.86 -7.40 9.90
CA ASN A 167 15.14 -8.61 9.15
C ASN A 167 14.03 -8.85 8.11
N ARG A 168 14.16 -9.95 7.34
CA ARG A 168 13.23 -10.32 6.26
C ARG A 168 12.00 -11.12 6.70
N GLU A 169 11.92 -11.53 7.96
CA GLU A 169 10.95 -12.52 8.44
C GLU A 169 9.50 -12.06 8.23
N LEU A 170 9.15 -10.86 8.70
CA LEU A 170 7.81 -10.30 8.53
C LEU A 170 7.42 -10.15 7.06
N PHE A 171 8.37 -9.73 6.23
CA PHE A 171 8.18 -9.57 4.79
C PHE A 171 7.91 -10.92 4.11
N ASP A 172 8.69 -11.95 4.44
CA ASP A 172 8.53 -13.29 3.88
C ASP A 172 7.22 -13.94 4.32
N VAL A 173 6.88 -13.86 5.62
CA VAL A 173 5.62 -14.39 6.15
C VAL A 173 4.42 -13.78 5.43
N LEU A 174 4.41 -12.45 5.26
CA LEU A 174 3.30 -11.77 4.61
C LEU A 174 3.24 -12.01 3.11
N SER A 175 4.38 -11.96 2.41
CA SER A 175 4.43 -12.19 0.97
C SER A 175 4.04 -13.62 0.60
N THR A 176 4.47 -14.62 1.37
CA THR A 176 4.10 -16.03 1.16
C THR A 176 2.64 -16.31 1.47
N SER A 177 2.06 -15.64 2.48
CA SER A 177 0.65 -15.78 2.84
C SER A 177 -0.34 -15.42 1.73
N MET A 178 0.12 -14.68 0.72
CA MET A 178 -0.68 -14.24 -0.41
C MET A 178 -0.86 -15.33 -1.49
N GLY A 179 -0.16 -16.46 -1.40
CA GLY A 179 -0.08 -17.47 -2.45
C GLY A 179 -1.43 -18.08 -2.88
N ALA A 180 -2.38 -18.19 -1.95
CA ALA A 180 -3.70 -18.77 -2.23
C ALA A 180 -4.68 -17.80 -2.93
N ARG A 181 -4.34 -16.51 -3.05
CA ARG A 181 -5.21 -15.48 -3.61
C ARG A 181 -4.98 -15.32 -5.10
N LYS A 182 -6.06 -15.09 -5.85
CA LYS A 182 -6.02 -14.94 -7.31
C LYS A 182 -5.26 -13.67 -7.75
N GLN A 183 -5.48 -12.56 -7.05
CA GLN A 183 -4.94 -11.24 -7.41
C GLN A 183 -4.50 -10.41 -6.20
N PRO A 184 -3.62 -10.94 -5.33
CA PRO A 184 -3.21 -10.23 -4.14
C PRO A 184 -2.30 -9.05 -4.48
N LEU A 185 -2.22 -8.08 -3.56
CA LEU A 185 -1.33 -6.92 -3.68
C LEU A 185 -0.34 -6.84 -2.50
N LEU A 186 0.95 -6.76 -2.80
CA LEU A 186 1.99 -6.34 -1.88
C LEU A 186 2.39 -4.91 -2.24
N PHE A 187 1.92 -3.95 -1.45
CA PHE A 187 2.18 -2.53 -1.61
C PHE A 187 3.29 -2.11 -0.64
N ILE A 188 4.49 -1.94 -1.16
CA ILE A 188 5.68 -1.60 -0.38
C ILE A 188 5.92 -0.11 -0.51
N ILE A 189 6.07 0.55 0.62
CA ILE A 189 6.39 1.97 0.70
C ILE A 189 7.64 2.10 1.54
N SER A 190 8.59 2.91 1.07
CA SER A 190 9.75 3.26 1.89
C SER A 190 10.37 4.58 1.47
N THR A 191 11.12 5.19 2.39
CA THR A 191 12.20 6.11 2.04
C THR A 191 13.49 5.34 1.74
N ALA A 192 14.49 6.04 1.20
CA ALA A 192 15.83 5.49 1.02
C ALA A 192 16.40 5.00 2.36
N GLY A 193 17.04 3.83 2.35
CA GLY A 193 17.81 3.27 3.45
C GLY A 193 19.29 3.23 3.10
N TYR A 194 20.16 3.07 4.11
CA TYR A 194 21.61 2.99 3.94
C TYR A 194 22.15 1.56 3.88
N ASP A 195 21.42 0.60 4.45
CA ASP A 195 21.85 -0.79 4.54
C ASP A 195 21.62 -1.56 3.23
N ARG A 196 22.72 -1.99 2.60
CA ARG A 196 22.71 -2.79 1.36
C ARG A 196 22.46 -4.28 1.57
N ASN A 197 22.40 -4.74 2.82
CA ASN A 197 22.02 -6.11 3.16
C ASN A 197 20.54 -6.21 3.58
N SER A 198 19.83 -5.09 3.59
CA SER A 198 18.41 -5.04 3.98
C SER A 198 17.49 -5.63 2.91
N ILE A 199 16.32 -6.10 3.36
CA ILE A 199 15.23 -6.52 2.45
C ILE A 199 14.80 -5.39 1.51
N LEU A 200 14.88 -4.13 1.97
CA LEU A 200 14.61 -3.00 1.09
C LEU A 200 15.61 -2.94 -0.07
N TRP A 201 16.91 -3.12 0.20
CA TRP A 201 17.92 -3.05 -0.85
C TRP A 201 17.73 -4.14 -1.90
N GLU A 202 17.27 -5.33 -1.51
CA GLU A 202 16.90 -6.39 -2.44
C GLU A 202 15.75 -5.95 -3.36
N GLN A 203 14.65 -5.45 -2.78
CA GLN A 203 13.48 -4.98 -3.55
C GLN A 203 13.84 -3.79 -4.45
N TYR A 204 14.64 -2.85 -3.95
CA TYR A 204 15.14 -1.70 -4.71
C TYR A 204 16.04 -2.16 -5.88
N SER A 205 17.00 -3.04 -5.62
CA SER A 205 17.90 -3.57 -6.65
C SER A 205 17.12 -4.32 -7.74
N TYR A 206 16.08 -5.07 -7.35
CA TYR A 206 15.18 -5.74 -8.29
C TYR A 206 14.39 -4.74 -9.13
N ALA A 207 13.80 -3.72 -8.49
CA ALA A 207 13.10 -2.62 -9.16
C ALA A 207 14.00 -1.91 -10.18
N LYS A 208 15.27 -1.62 -9.84
CA LYS A 208 16.25 -1.03 -10.76
C LYS A 208 16.55 -1.94 -11.96
N LYS A 209 16.63 -3.26 -11.78
CA LYS A 209 16.81 -4.22 -12.89
C LYS A 209 15.60 -4.23 -13.83
N ILE A 210 14.38 -4.10 -13.31
CA ILE A 210 13.15 -3.98 -14.11
C ILE A 210 13.14 -2.65 -14.89
N LEU A 211 13.43 -1.53 -14.22
CA LEU A 211 13.50 -0.21 -14.86
C LEU A 211 14.54 -0.17 -15.99
N LYS A 212 15.68 -0.84 -15.80
CA LYS A 212 16.73 -1.01 -16.83
C LYS A 212 16.41 -2.08 -17.88
N LYS A 213 15.24 -2.74 -17.80
CA LYS A 213 14.79 -3.83 -18.69
C LYS A 213 15.71 -5.06 -18.72
N VAL A 214 16.55 -5.23 -17.70
CA VAL A 214 17.40 -6.41 -17.52
C VAL A 214 16.56 -7.60 -17.07
N VAL A 215 15.58 -7.35 -16.20
CA VAL A 215 14.59 -8.34 -15.76
C VAL A 215 13.24 -7.98 -16.36
N LYS A 216 12.52 -8.99 -16.86
CA LYS A 216 11.16 -8.85 -17.38
C LYS A 216 10.19 -9.49 -16.39
N ASP A 217 9.68 -8.69 -15.47
CA ASP A 217 8.58 -9.08 -14.59
C ASP A 217 7.41 -8.11 -14.80
N LYS A 218 6.27 -8.66 -15.25
CA LYS A 218 5.04 -7.90 -15.50
C LYS A 218 4.19 -7.71 -14.26
N THR A 219 4.53 -8.39 -13.16
CA THR A 219 3.80 -8.39 -11.90
C THR A 219 4.35 -7.40 -10.88
N PHE A 220 5.52 -6.82 -11.13
CA PHE A 220 6.17 -5.86 -10.25
C PHE A 220 6.12 -4.44 -10.84
N LEU A 221 5.54 -3.49 -10.09
CA LEU A 221 5.45 -2.08 -10.46
C LEU A 221 6.47 -1.25 -9.65
N PRO A 222 7.61 -0.86 -10.26
CA PRO A 222 8.58 0.01 -9.62
C PRO A 222 8.18 1.49 -9.78
N VAL A 223 8.00 2.19 -8.67
CA VAL A 223 7.81 3.64 -8.60
C VAL A 223 8.92 4.21 -7.74
N VAL A 224 10.03 4.60 -8.38
CA VAL A 224 11.24 5.05 -7.69
C VAL A 224 11.51 6.50 -8.02
N TYR A 225 11.42 7.34 -7.00
CA TYR A 225 11.90 8.72 -7.02
C TYR A 225 13.20 8.78 -6.24
N GLU A 226 14.27 9.15 -6.94
CA GLU A 226 15.60 9.26 -6.38
C GLU A 226 16.38 10.32 -7.15
N ALA A 227 17.27 11.02 -6.44
CA ALA A 227 18.30 11.82 -7.07
C ALA A 227 19.33 10.90 -7.74
N THR A 228 19.82 11.30 -8.91
CA THR A 228 20.94 10.66 -9.58
C THR A 228 22.27 11.17 -9.03
N GLU A 229 23.35 10.42 -9.21
CA GLU A 229 24.71 10.83 -8.80
C GLU A 229 25.18 12.14 -9.47
N LYS A 230 24.52 12.56 -10.55
CA LYS A 230 24.81 13.80 -11.27
C LYS A 230 23.96 14.97 -10.81
N ASP A 231 22.95 14.72 -9.97
CA ASP A 231 22.03 15.76 -9.54
C ASP A 231 22.70 16.60 -8.45
N ASN A 232 22.52 17.93 -8.52
CA ASN A 232 23.04 18.82 -7.51
C ASN A 232 22.16 18.71 -6.25
N TRP A 233 22.73 18.18 -5.16
CA TRP A 233 22.03 18.02 -3.90
C TRP A 233 21.66 19.36 -3.24
N GLU A 234 22.19 20.50 -3.70
CA GLU A 234 21.82 21.84 -3.24
C GLU A 234 20.65 22.46 -4.01
N ASP A 235 20.21 21.86 -5.12
CA ASP A 235 19.06 22.35 -5.89
C ASP A 235 17.74 21.84 -5.27
N GLU A 236 16.88 22.74 -4.80
CA GLU A 236 15.56 22.39 -4.24
C GLU A 236 14.69 21.59 -5.21
N LYS A 237 14.95 21.63 -6.52
CA LYS A 237 14.24 20.81 -7.53
C LYS A 237 14.64 19.33 -7.50
N VAL A 238 15.77 19.00 -6.88
CA VAL A 238 16.31 17.63 -6.74
C VAL A 238 15.80 16.97 -5.44
N TRP A 239 15.29 17.76 -4.50
CA TRP A 239 14.82 17.32 -3.19
C TRP A 239 13.49 16.54 -3.23
#